data_AF-A0A2U1NJU3-F1
#
_entry.id   AF-A0A2U1NJU3-F1
#
_cell.length_a   1.000
_cell.length_b   1.000
_cell.length_c   1.000
_cell.angle_alpha   90.00
_cell.angle_beta   90.00
_cell.angle_gamma   90.00
#
_symmetry.space_group_name_H-M   'P 1'
#
loop_
_entity.id
_entity.type
_entity.pdbx_description
1 polymer ?
#
loop_
_entity_poly.entity_id
_entity_poly.type
_entity_poly.pdbx_seq_one_letter_code
_entity_poly.pdbx_strand_id
1 'polypeptide(L)'
;MVCPFCKLIPDSHPHLFFECDFPKEIWSRMKCLVGLDFAPNNLQALIQFMVNRPVNKTIWSILQRLLIGACVYYLWQERNLRIFQGKSSSVDDLCSLIRDVMRLRIMGLTLKASTHVFDAAKLWEFHVKQVNGKGRVKFVPWKNTVG
;
A
#
# COMPACT_ATOMS: atom_id res chain seq x y z
N MET A 1 4.85 16.02 22.66
CA MET A 1 5.13 16.64 21.34
C MET A 1 3.83 16.74 20.57
N VAL A 2 3.57 17.82 19.84
CA VAL A 2 2.37 17.96 18.99
C VAL A 2 2.56 17.16 17.70
N CYS A 3 1.49 16.58 17.15
CA CYS A 3 1.52 15.82 15.91
C CYS A 3 2.17 16.65 14.77
N PRO A 4 3.20 16.13 14.09
CA PRO A 4 3.90 16.88 13.06
C PRO A 4 3.12 17.01 11.75
N PHE A 5 1.99 16.32 11.62
CA PHE A 5 1.13 16.39 10.44
C PHE A 5 0.09 17.50 10.57
N CYS A 6 -0.81 17.43 11.56
CA CYS A 6 -1.86 18.42 11.74
C CYS A 6 -1.44 19.64 12.56
N LYS A 7 -0.42 19.51 13.42
CA LYS A 7 0.00 20.55 14.38
C LYS A 7 -1.09 20.97 15.40
N LEU A 8 -2.14 20.16 15.58
CA LEU A 8 -3.28 20.50 16.45
C LEU A 8 -3.29 19.77 17.79
N ILE A 9 -3.04 18.45 17.80
CA ILE A 9 -3.16 17.61 19.01
C ILE A 9 -1.84 16.90 19.34
N PRO A 10 -1.68 16.37 20.57
CA PRO A 10 -0.51 15.57 20.92
C PRO A 10 -0.28 14.40 19.96
N ASP A 11 0.98 14.18 19.60
CA ASP A 11 1.39 13.04 18.79
C ASP A 11 1.17 11.74 19.57
N SER A 12 0.52 10.77 18.93
CA SER A 12 0.22 9.46 19.50
C SER A 12 0.20 8.41 18.41
N HIS A 13 0.40 7.14 18.78
CA HIS A 13 0.41 6.05 17.81
C HIS A 13 -0.92 5.93 17.02
N PRO A 14 -2.12 5.99 17.64
CA PRO A 14 -3.39 5.98 16.89
C PRO A 14 -3.54 7.19 15.96
N HIS A 15 -3.14 8.38 16.43
CA HIS A 15 -3.22 9.60 15.62
C HIS A 15 -2.30 9.54 14.40
N LEU A 16 -1.08 9.02 14.58
CA LEU A 16 -0.09 8.86 13.53
C LEU A 16 -0.55 7.91 12.41
N PHE A 17 -1.25 6.84 12.77
CA PHE A 17 -1.64 5.78 11.84
C PHE A 17 -3.16 5.74 11.63
N PHE A 18 -3.63 6.79 10.93
CA PHE A 18 -4.94 6.94 10.27
C PHE A 18 -6.05 7.73 10.98
N GLU A 19 -5.84 8.24 12.19
CA GLU A 19 -6.82 9.18 12.81
C GLU A 19 -6.50 10.64 12.52
N CYS A 20 -5.24 10.99 12.24
CA CYS A 20 -4.88 12.31 11.70
C CYS A 20 -5.33 12.42 10.24
N ASP A 21 -5.82 13.59 9.82
CA ASP A 21 -6.36 13.78 8.47
C ASP A 21 -5.34 13.48 7.36
N PHE A 22 -4.08 13.88 7.55
CA PHE A 22 -3.01 13.62 6.58
C PHE A 22 -2.78 12.12 6.31
N PRO A 23 -2.45 11.26 7.30
CA PRO A 23 -2.29 9.82 7.07
C PRO A 23 -3.61 9.12 6.71
N LYS A 24 -4.76 9.63 7.20
CA LYS A 24 -6.08 9.09 6.87
C LYS A 24 -6.41 9.25 5.39
N GLU A 25 -6.06 10.40 4.81
CA GLU A 25 -6.26 10.66 3.39
C GLU A 25 -5.39 9.72 2.54
N ILE A 26 -4.10 9.58 2.88
CA ILE A 26 -3.18 8.64 2.21
C ILE A 26 -3.76 7.23 2.25
N TRP A 27 -4.15 6.75 3.44
CA TRP A 27 -4.75 5.42 3.59
C TRP A 27 -6.01 5.24 2.75
N SER A 28 -6.90 6.22 2.75
CA SER A 28 -8.16 6.17 2.02
C SER A 28 -7.96 6.07 0.50
N ARG A 29 -6.98 6.80 -0.04
CA ARG A 29 -6.62 6.73 -1.47
C ARG A 29 -5.99 5.40 -1.85
N MET A 30 -5.23 4.79 -0.94
CA MET A 30 -4.46 3.58 -1.24
C MET A 30 -5.23 2.27 -1.01
N LYS A 31 -6.13 2.21 -0.01
CA LYS A 31 -6.79 0.95 0.40
C LYS A 31 -7.68 0.33 -0.70
N CYS A 32 -8.26 1.16 -1.57
CA CYS A 32 -9.05 0.71 -2.72
C CYS A 32 -8.21 -0.06 -3.75
N LEU A 33 -6.90 0.22 -3.86
CA LEU A 33 -5.99 -0.48 -4.79
C LEU A 33 -5.75 -1.95 -4.41
N VAL A 34 -6.23 -2.38 -3.23
CA VAL A 34 -6.05 -3.74 -2.72
C VAL A 34 -7.37 -4.36 -2.22
N GLY A 35 -8.51 -3.77 -2.59
CA GLY A 35 -9.85 -4.24 -2.21
C GLY A 35 -10.16 -4.13 -0.72
N LEU A 36 -9.64 -3.07 -0.06
CA LEU A 36 -9.87 -2.75 1.36
C LEU A 36 -10.76 -1.52 1.54
N ASP A 37 -11.69 -1.29 0.62
CA ASP A 37 -12.60 -0.14 0.56
C ASP A 37 -13.36 0.07 1.89
N PHE A 38 -13.83 -1.03 2.47
CA PHE A 38 -14.58 -1.05 3.74
C PHE A 38 -13.69 -1.23 4.98
N ALA A 39 -12.36 -1.25 4.82
CA ALA A 39 -11.47 -1.39 5.96
C ALA A 39 -11.49 -0.11 6.82
N PRO A 40 -11.41 -0.24 8.16
CA PRO A 40 -11.45 0.88 9.07
C PRO A 40 -10.22 1.80 8.90
N ASN A 41 -10.40 3.08 9.23
CA ASN A 41 -9.36 4.10 9.19
C ASN A 41 -8.71 4.28 10.59
N ASN A 42 -8.43 3.17 11.26
CA ASN A 42 -7.70 3.11 12.52
C ASN A 42 -6.83 1.86 12.46
N LEU A 43 -5.52 2.01 12.72
CA LEU A 43 -4.58 0.91 12.55
C LEU A 43 -4.92 -0.31 13.43
N GLN A 44 -5.35 -0.10 14.67
CA GLN A 44 -5.70 -1.20 15.57
C GLN A 44 -6.92 -1.98 15.06
N ALA A 45 -7.98 -1.26 14.69
CA ALA A 45 -9.18 -1.85 14.11
C ALA A 45 -8.88 -2.54 12.77
N LEU A 46 -7.96 -1.98 11.97
CA LEU A 46 -7.51 -2.57 10.72
C LEU A 46 -6.76 -3.88 10.95
N ILE A 47 -5.87 -3.93 11.94
CA ILE A 47 -5.17 -5.17 12.30
C ILE A 47 -6.19 -6.24 12.72
N GLN A 48 -7.16 -5.90 13.57
CA GLN A 48 -8.23 -6.83 13.97
C GLN A 48 -9.06 -7.30 12.75
N PHE A 49 -9.41 -6.36 11.87
CA PHE A 49 -10.10 -6.65 10.61
C PHE A 49 -9.33 -7.62 9.71
N MET A 50 -7.99 -7.54 9.70
CA MET A 50 -7.13 -8.43 8.94
C MET A 50 -6.93 -9.80 9.59
N VAL A 51 -6.79 -9.85 10.93
CA VAL A 51 -6.60 -11.11 11.68
C VAL A 51 -7.83 -12.01 11.57
N ASN A 52 -9.03 -11.42 11.53
CA ASN A 52 -10.28 -12.18 11.41
C ASN A 52 -10.55 -12.72 10.00
N ARG A 53 -9.66 -12.46 9.03
CA ARG A 53 -9.79 -12.96 7.65
C ARG A 53 -8.91 -14.18 7.41
N PRO A 54 -9.38 -15.15 6.61
CA PRO A 54 -8.57 -16.32 6.29
C PRO A 54 -7.27 -15.90 5.58
N VAL A 55 -6.14 -16.31 6.15
CA VAL A 55 -4.82 -16.09 5.55
C VAL A 55 -4.65 -17.08 4.41
N ASN A 56 -5.04 -16.66 3.20
CA ASN A 56 -4.81 -17.41 1.99
C ASN A 56 -3.60 -16.88 1.22
N LYS A 57 -3.03 -17.70 0.33
CA LYS A 57 -1.89 -17.31 -0.53
C LYS A 57 -2.36 -16.61 -1.82
N THR A 58 -3.54 -15.98 -1.79
CA THR A 58 -4.01 -15.19 -2.94
C THR A 58 -3.16 -13.95 -3.11
N ILE A 59 -3.11 -13.43 -4.33
CA ILE A 59 -2.46 -12.14 -4.61
C ILE A 59 -3.05 -11.03 -3.74
N TRP A 60 -4.38 -11.00 -3.55
CA TRP A 60 -5.04 -9.98 -2.73
C TRP A 60 -4.55 -9.97 -1.29
N SER A 61 -4.43 -11.14 -0.66
CA SER A 61 -3.88 -11.24 0.69
C SER A 61 -2.42 -10.74 0.77
N ILE A 62 -1.61 -10.96 -0.29
CA ILE A 62 -0.25 -10.43 -0.39
C ILE A 62 -0.27 -8.91 -0.51
N LEU A 63 -1.05 -8.37 -1.46
CA LEU A 63 -1.15 -6.93 -1.71
C LEU A 63 -1.62 -6.15 -0.49
N GLN A 64 -2.63 -6.67 0.22
CA GLN A 64 -3.17 -6.04 1.42
C GLN A 64 -2.11 -5.91 2.52
N ARG A 65 -1.37 -6.98 2.82
CA ARG A 65 -0.28 -6.94 3.80
C ARG A 65 0.85 -6.02 3.38
N LEU A 66 1.23 -6.05 2.10
CA LEU A 66 2.26 -5.17 1.55
C LEU A 66 1.87 -3.70 1.68
N LEU A 67 0.62 -3.35 1.37
CA LEU A 67 0.16 -1.97 1.44
C LEU A 67 0.14 -1.47 2.89
N ILE A 68 -0.39 -2.27 3.82
CA ILE A 68 -0.44 -1.89 5.25
C ILE A 68 0.98 -1.62 5.75
N GLY A 69 1.93 -2.53 5.47
CA GLY A 69 3.33 -2.35 5.86
C GLY A 69 3.96 -1.11 5.21
N ALA A 70 3.72 -0.88 3.92
CA ALA A 70 4.25 0.29 3.21
C ALA A 70 3.70 1.61 3.79
N CYS A 71 2.38 1.71 4.01
CA CYS A 71 1.77 2.90 4.61
C CYS A 71 2.34 3.19 6.01
N VAL A 72 2.41 2.18 6.88
CA VAL A 72 2.97 2.36 8.23
C VAL A 72 4.43 2.82 8.16
N TYR A 73 5.24 2.17 7.32
CA TYR A 73 6.65 2.53 7.18
C TYR A 73 6.85 3.95 6.65
N TYR A 74 6.21 4.32 5.55
CA TYR A 74 6.42 5.63 4.93
C TYR A 74 5.79 6.78 5.70
N LEU A 75 4.68 6.55 6.43
CA LEU A 75 4.16 7.53 7.37
C LEU A 75 5.11 7.76 8.54
N TRP A 76 5.70 6.68 9.09
CA TRP A 76 6.73 6.80 10.12
C TRP A 76 7.97 7.56 9.61
N GLN A 77 8.41 7.26 8.39
CA GLN A 77 9.53 7.95 7.75
C GLN A 77 9.23 9.45 7.55
N GLU A 78 8.06 9.79 7.00
CA GLU A 78 7.63 11.18 6.78
C GLU A 78 7.54 11.96 8.10
N ARG A 79 7.00 11.33 9.16
CA ARG A 79 7.02 11.90 10.51
C ARG A 79 8.43 12.29 10.95
N ASN A 80 9.40 11.38 10.77
CA ASN A 80 10.79 11.61 11.17
C ASN A 80 11.45 12.70 10.30
N LEU A 81 11.16 12.75 9.00
CA LEU A 81 11.64 13.81 8.12
C LEU A 81 11.15 15.19 8.59
N ARG A 82 9.86 15.30 8.96
CA ARG A 82 9.28 16.56 9.46
C ARG A 82 9.89 17.00 10.80
N ILE A 83 10.14 16.05 11.71
CA ILE A 83 10.68 16.37 13.04
C ILE A 83 12.17 16.71 12.98
N PHE A 84 12.97 15.89 12.30
CA PHE A 84 14.43 15.95 12.41
C PHE A 84 15.11 16.69 11.25
N GLN A 85 14.43 16.83 10.11
CA GLN A 85 15.01 17.47 8.93
C GLN A 85 14.21 18.70 8.46
N GLY A 86 13.06 18.99 9.08
CA GLY A 86 12.18 20.08 8.66
C GLY A 86 11.63 19.92 7.24
N LYS A 87 11.68 18.72 6.66
CA LYS A 87 11.19 18.42 5.31
C LYS A 87 9.78 17.85 5.39
N SER A 88 8.92 18.25 4.46
CA SER A 88 7.56 17.74 4.35
C SER A 88 7.22 17.46 2.89
N SER A 89 6.57 16.33 2.67
CA SER A 89 6.03 15.93 1.38
C SER A 89 4.51 16.11 1.38
N SER A 90 3.92 16.32 0.20
CA SER A 90 2.46 16.36 0.06
C SER A 90 1.82 14.98 0.20
N VAL A 91 0.49 14.93 0.32
CA VAL A 91 -0.27 13.67 0.26
C VAL A 91 -0.03 12.97 -1.08
N ASP A 92 0.00 13.72 -2.18
CA ASP A 92 0.20 13.20 -3.53
C ASP A 92 1.60 12.57 -3.71
N ASP A 93 2.64 13.21 -3.16
CA ASP A 93 4.01 12.69 -3.19
C ASP A 93 4.10 11.35 -2.46
N LEU A 94 3.52 11.25 -1.26
CA LEU A 94 3.52 9.99 -0.48
C LEU A 94 2.69 8.91 -1.17
N CYS A 95 1.52 9.25 -1.69
CA CYS A 95 0.69 8.30 -2.43
C CYS A 95 1.43 7.75 -3.66
N SER A 96 2.14 8.61 -4.39
CA SER A 96 2.93 8.22 -5.56
C SER A 96 4.09 7.32 -5.15
N LEU A 97 4.84 7.71 -4.11
CA LEU A 97 5.95 6.91 -3.56
C LEU A 97 5.48 5.50 -3.13
N ILE A 98 4.39 5.42 -2.35
CA ILE A 98 3.86 4.14 -1.88
C ILE A 98 3.38 3.30 -3.07
N ARG A 99 2.72 3.92 -4.06
CA ARG A 99 2.26 3.24 -5.28
C ARG A 99 3.44 2.65 -6.06
N ASP A 100 4.52 3.40 -6.25
CA ASP A 100 5.70 2.93 -6.98
C ASP A 100 6.39 1.78 -6.26
N VAL A 101 6.53 1.88 -4.94
CA VAL A 101 7.07 0.79 -4.12
C VAL A 101 6.21 -0.47 -4.25
N MET A 102 4.88 -0.31 -4.19
CA MET A 102 3.96 -1.43 -4.40
C MET A 102 4.13 -2.04 -5.78
N ARG A 103 4.18 -1.23 -6.84
CA ARG A 103 4.39 -1.71 -8.22
C ARG A 103 5.69 -2.52 -8.35
N LEU A 104 6.80 -2.01 -7.81
CA LEU A 104 8.08 -2.72 -7.80
C LEU A 104 8.01 -4.06 -7.06
N ARG A 105 7.34 -4.09 -5.89
CA ARG A 105 7.16 -5.33 -5.13
C ARG A 105 6.30 -6.34 -5.89
N ILE A 106 5.23 -5.89 -6.55
CA ILE A 106 4.33 -6.73 -7.37
C ILE A 106 5.08 -7.36 -8.54
N MET A 107 5.90 -6.58 -9.25
CA MET A 107 6.74 -7.07 -10.35
C MET A 107 7.75 -8.14 -9.91
N GLY A 108 8.17 -8.12 -8.65
CA GLY A 108 9.02 -9.15 -8.06
C GLY A 108 8.31 -10.47 -7.77
N LEU A 109 6.96 -10.51 -7.78
CA LEU A 109 6.20 -11.71 -7.46
C LEU A 109 6.15 -12.69 -8.63
N THR A 110 6.19 -13.99 -8.30
CA THR A 110 5.90 -15.08 -9.26
C THR A 110 4.84 -15.98 -8.67
N LEU A 111 3.66 -16.01 -9.28
CA LEU A 111 2.47 -16.67 -8.72
C LEU A 111 1.95 -17.75 -9.66
N LYS A 112 1.13 -18.68 -9.17
CA LYS A 112 0.35 -19.56 -10.05
C LYS A 112 -0.73 -18.73 -10.74
N ALA A 113 -1.00 -18.99 -12.03
CA ALA A 113 -2.08 -18.33 -12.73
C ALA A 113 -3.42 -18.59 -12.03
N SER A 114 -4.21 -17.54 -11.84
CA SER A 114 -5.57 -17.60 -11.30
C SER A 114 -6.34 -16.36 -11.73
N THR A 115 -7.66 -16.41 -11.69
CA THR A 115 -8.54 -15.26 -11.97
C THR A 115 -8.12 -14.04 -11.15
N HIS A 116 -7.90 -14.22 -9.85
CA HIS A 116 -7.43 -13.15 -8.96
C HIS A 116 -6.12 -12.49 -9.40
N VAL A 117 -5.18 -13.25 -9.97
CA VAL A 117 -3.91 -12.70 -10.48
C VAL A 117 -4.15 -11.82 -11.71
N PHE A 118 -5.05 -12.21 -12.60
CA PHE A 118 -5.43 -11.40 -13.75
C PHE A 118 -6.23 -10.16 -13.35
N ASP A 119 -7.14 -10.28 -12.38
CA ASP A 119 -7.90 -9.15 -11.84
C ASP A 119 -6.97 -8.11 -11.21
N ALA A 120 -6.01 -8.57 -10.38
CA ALA A 120 -5.00 -7.71 -9.79
C ALA A 120 -4.09 -7.07 -10.85
N ALA A 121 -3.71 -7.82 -11.89
CA ALA A 121 -2.93 -7.27 -13.01
C ALA A 121 -3.70 -6.16 -13.73
N LYS A 122 -4.99 -6.34 -13.97
CA LYS A 122 -5.85 -5.31 -14.58
C LYS A 122 -5.96 -4.07 -13.70
N LEU A 123 -6.24 -4.23 -12.40
CA LEU A 123 -6.36 -3.11 -11.47
C LEU A 123 -5.06 -2.30 -11.35
N TRP A 124 -3.91 -2.97 -11.39
CA TRP A 124 -2.59 -2.35 -11.28
C TRP A 124 -1.94 -2.04 -12.64
N GLU A 125 -2.69 -2.17 -13.74
CA GLU A 125 -2.23 -1.87 -15.10
C GLU A 125 -0.91 -2.58 -15.47
N PHE A 126 -0.87 -3.87 -15.18
CA PHE A 126 0.23 -4.77 -15.55
C PHE A 126 -0.19 -5.75 -16.64
N HIS A 127 0.77 -6.12 -17.48
CA HIS A 127 0.66 -7.33 -18.29
C HIS A 127 1.10 -8.54 -17.48
N VAL A 128 0.57 -9.71 -17.85
CA VAL A 128 0.92 -10.99 -17.23
C VAL A 128 1.69 -11.82 -18.23
N LYS A 129 2.93 -12.20 -17.89
CA LYS A 129 3.78 -13.06 -18.72
C LYS A 129 3.95 -14.42 -18.07
N GLN A 130 3.83 -15.49 -18.86
CA GLN A 130 4.12 -16.84 -18.38
C GLN A 130 5.61 -17.04 -18.10
N VAL A 131 5.91 -17.76 -17.03
CA VAL A 131 7.25 -18.22 -16.66
C VAL A 131 7.36 -19.69 -17.05
N ASN A 132 8.40 -20.06 -17.81
CA ASN A 132 8.54 -21.38 -18.41
C ASN A 132 8.21 -22.55 -17.45
N GLY A 133 7.33 -23.45 -17.90
CA GLY A 133 7.25 -24.84 -17.45
C GLY A 133 6.34 -25.19 -16.26
N LYS A 134 5.66 -24.24 -15.59
CA LYS A 134 4.85 -24.58 -14.38
C LYS A 134 3.50 -23.83 -14.22
N GLY A 135 2.94 -23.26 -15.29
CA GLY A 135 1.69 -22.47 -15.20
C GLY A 135 1.80 -21.27 -14.24
N ARG A 136 3.03 -20.76 -14.05
CA ARG A 136 3.32 -19.61 -13.20
C ARG A 136 3.43 -18.36 -14.06
N VAL A 137 3.09 -17.24 -13.47
CA VAL A 137 3.07 -15.94 -14.14
C VAL A 137 3.82 -14.88 -13.35
N LYS A 138 4.32 -13.89 -14.07
CA LYS A 138 4.94 -12.66 -13.55
C LYS A 138 4.21 -11.44 -14.08
N PHE A 139 4.22 -10.38 -13.30
CA PHE A 139 3.73 -9.07 -13.70
C PHE A 139 4.84 -8.31 -14.43
N VAL A 140 4.51 -7.74 -15.58
CA VAL A 140 5.40 -6.85 -16.32
C VAL A 140 4.70 -5.52 -16.57
N PRO A 141 5.42 -4.38 -16.52
CA PRO A 141 4.83 -3.08 -16.84
C PRO A 141 4.19 -3.11 -18.22
N TRP A 142 3.11 -2.35 -18.40
CA TRP A 142 2.46 -2.21 -19.70
C TRP A 142 3.44 -1.80 -20.82
N LYS A 143 4.46 -1.01 -20.46
CA LYS A 143 5.35 -0.25 -21.36
C LYS A 143 4.54 0.61 -22.34
N ASN A 144 4.73 1.92 -22.26
CA ASN A 144 4.79 2.70 -23.49
C ASN A 144 5.97 2.13 -24.29
N THR A 145 5.70 1.53 -25.44
CA THR A 145 6.70 1.28 -26.47
C THR A 145 7.25 2.62 -26.94
N VAL A 146 8.28 3.14 -26.27
CA VAL A 146 9.14 4.18 -26.81
C VAL A 146 10.56 3.89 -26.35
N GLY A 147 11.45 3.66 -27.33
CA GLY A 147 12.87 3.33 -27.16
C GLY A 147 13.19 1.94 -27.68
#